data_AF-A0A6G3WQU6-F1
#
_entry.id   AF-A0A6G3WQU6-F1
#
_cell.length_a   1.000
_cell.length_b   1.000
_cell.length_c   1.000
_cell.angle_alpha   90.00
_cell.angle_beta   90.00
_cell.angle_gamma   90.00
#
_symmetry.space_group_name_H-M   'P 1'
#
loop_
_entity.id
_entity.type
_entity.pdbx_description
1 polymer ?
#
loop_
_entity_poly.entity_id
_entity_poly.type
_entity_poly.pdbx_seq_one_letter_code
_entity_poly.pdbx_strand_id
1 'polypeptide(L)'
;MSGPMSLEPGGAEQDTLAIRLAGTRPPRRRPRWALDDTTLAIRLPRHGPDEEAVSELAAELADRIGPAVHPYEVAALLEAEGLSASLINERYGHPNLFSLASALYERVPRTFPEPAPAADPWRPDTLRCLLRGVLFALPGLAYLLTAPLWDAGGYAPALIVAGLVSWAWGQALGHRAHLRLATGRREAGRTLLLGAPVGAVVATAV
;
A
#
# COMPACT_ATOMS: atom_id res chain seq x y z
N MET A 1 26.60 -2.64 22.85
CA MET A 1 25.67 -3.75 23.14
C MET A 1 24.45 -3.15 23.80
N SER A 2 23.42 -2.82 23.03
CA SER A 2 22.18 -2.22 23.56
C SER A 2 21.20 -3.34 23.89
N GLY A 3 20.69 -3.34 25.12
CA GLY A 3 19.72 -4.31 25.60
C GLY A 3 18.33 -4.13 24.98
N PRO A 4 17.44 -5.13 25.13
CA PRO A 4 16.10 -5.12 24.55
C PRO A 4 15.18 -4.12 25.25
N MET A 5 14.45 -3.35 24.46
CA MET A 5 13.40 -2.43 24.90
C MET A 5 12.16 -3.24 25.30
N SER A 6 11.78 -3.21 26.57
CA SER A 6 10.57 -3.85 27.09
C SER A 6 9.35 -3.00 26.76
N LEU A 7 8.46 -3.50 25.91
CA LEU A 7 7.15 -2.91 25.65
C LEU A 7 6.13 -3.61 26.54
N GLU A 8 5.91 -3.08 27.74
CA GLU A 8 4.83 -3.50 28.60
C GLU A 8 3.57 -2.68 28.25
N PRO A 9 2.41 -3.29 27.94
CA PRO A 9 1.21 -2.54 27.59
C PRO A 9 0.46 -2.18 28.87
N GLY A 10 0.76 -1.00 29.41
CA GLY A 10 0.17 -0.50 30.65
C GLY A 10 -0.52 0.85 30.48
N GLY A 11 -1.83 0.82 30.22
CA GLY A 11 -2.76 1.82 30.74
C GLY A 11 -3.16 2.97 29.81
N ALA A 12 -4.49 3.06 29.61
CA ALA A 12 -5.27 4.27 29.30
C ALA A 12 -5.63 4.61 27.83
N GLU A 13 -5.46 3.72 26.86
CA GLU A 13 -5.92 4.00 25.47
C GLU A 13 -7.29 3.40 25.11
N GLN A 14 -7.92 2.64 26.03
CA GLN A 14 -9.27 2.08 25.83
C GLN A 14 -10.42 3.07 26.12
N ASP A 15 -10.12 4.25 26.67
CA ASP A 15 -11.13 5.21 27.13
C ASP A 15 -11.58 6.22 26.07
N THR A 16 -11.05 6.16 24.84
CA THR A 16 -11.42 7.10 23.75
C THR A 16 -12.45 6.52 22.77
N LEU A 17 -12.82 5.24 22.91
CA LEU A 17 -13.86 4.58 22.08
C LEU A 17 -15.12 4.17 22.85
N ALA A 18 -15.30 4.66 24.09
CA ALA A 18 -16.60 4.65 24.76
C ALA A 18 -17.45 5.83 24.25
N ILE A 19 -17.93 5.71 23.01
CA ILE A 19 -18.96 6.61 22.49
C ILE A 19 -20.15 6.53 23.44
N ARG A 20 -20.35 7.65 24.12
CA ARG A 20 -21.45 8.02 25.00
C ARG A 20 -22.81 7.79 24.29
N LEU A 21 -23.35 6.59 24.46
CA LEU A 21 -24.75 6.24 24.16
C LEU A 21 -25.51 5.98 25.48
N ALA A 22 -25.28 6.84 26.47
CA ALA A 22 -26.13 6.95 27.65
C ALA A 22 -27.18 8.03 27.38
N GLY A 23 -28.35 7.58 26.94
CA GLY A 23 -29.51 8.43 26.65
C GLY A 23 -30.80 7.62 26.69
N THR A 24 -31.06 6.94 27.80
CA THR A 24 -32.37 6.36 28.16
C THR A 24 -33.44 7.44 28.15
N ARG A 25 -34.15 7.59 27.03
CA ARG A 25 -35.44 8.29 26.98
C ARG A 25 -36.55 7.35 27.44
N PRO A 26 -37.47 7.78 28.32
CA PRO A 26 -38.61 6.94 28.71
C PRO A 26 -39.55 6.71 27.52
N PRO A 27 -40.32 5.61 27.50
CA PRO A 27 -41.23 5.33 26.39
C PRO A 27 -42.38 6.34 26.41
N ARG A 28 -42.46 7.17 25.35
CA ARG A 28 -43.67 7.95 25.05
C ARG A 28 -44.79 6.96 24.74
N ARG A 29 -45.81 6.92 25.61
CA ARG A 29 -47.11 6.27 25.35
C ARG A 29 -47.60 6.70 23.96
N ARG A 30 -47.70 5.74 23.04
CA ARG A 30 -48.41 5.93 21.77
C ARG A 30 -49.90 6.10 22.07
N PRO A 31 -50.60 7.03 21.40
CA PRO A 31 -52.01 7.21 21.62
C PRO A 31 -52.82 6.12 20.91
N ARG A 32 -53.94 5.74 21.54
CA ARG A 32 -54.73 4.51 21.32
C ARG A 32 -55.55 4.47 20.02
N TRP A 33 -55.42 5.45 19.13
CA TRP A 33 -56.20 5.58 17.89
C TRP A 33 -55.45 5.11 16.62
N ALA A 34 -54.23 4.59 16.75
CA ALA A 34 -53.48 3.96 15.65
C ALA A 34 -53.71 2.43 15.57
N LEU A 35 -54.82 1.93 16.12
CA LEU A 35 -55.19 0.50 16.13
C LEU A 35 -56.24 0.13 15.08
N ASP A 36 -56.75 1.11 14.35
CA ASP A 36 -57.78 0.90 13.32
C ASP A 36 -57.21 1.20 11.94
N ASP A 37 -56.25 0.38 11.51
CA ASP A 37 -55.95 0.19 10.09
C ASP A 37 -55.86 -1.32 9.86
N THR A 38 -57.03 -1.98 9.88
CA THR A 38 -57.23 -3.32 9.30
C THR A 38 -57.13 -3.22 7.78
N THR A 39 -55.98 -2.77 7.28
CA THR A 39 -55.58 -3.08 5.91
C THR A 39 -55.03 -4.49 5.97
N LEU A 40 -55.81 -5.46 5.47
CA LEU A 40 -55.33 -6.79 5.10
C LEU A 40 -54.23 -6.62 4.06
N ALA A 41 -53.01 -6.36 4.52
CA ALA A 41 -51.82 -6.49 3.70
C ALA A 41 -51.74 -7.96 3.31
N ILE A 42 -52.13 -8.25 2.07
CA ILE A 42 -51.88 -9.52 1.41
C ILE A 42 -50.37 -9.75 1.54
N ARG A 43 -49.96 -10.59 2.50
CA ARG A 43 -48.62 -11.17 2.48
C ARG A 43 -48.61 -12.06 1.26
N LEU A 44 -48.16 -11.53 0.12
CA LEU A 44 -47.69 -12.40 -0.94
C LEU A 44 -46.69 -13.38 -0.30
N PRO A 45 -46.71 -14.67 -0.66
CA PRO A 45 -45.68 -15.59 -0.24
C PRO A 45 -44.35 -14.97 -0.66
N ARG A 46 -43.59 -14.48 0.32
CA ARG A 46 -42.25 -13.96 0.07
C ARG A 46 -41.46 -15.20 -0.33
N HIS A 47 -41.22 -15.35 -1.63
CA HIS A 47 -40.38 -16.43 -2.13
C HIS A 47 -39.06 -16.30 -1.35
N GLY A 48 -38.70 -17.37 -0.64
CA GLY A 48 -37.45 -17.41 0.10
C GLY A 48 -36.27 -17.28 -0.86
N PRO A 49 -35.04 -17.17 -0.34
CA PRO A 49 -33.86 -17.27 -1.18
C PRO A 49 -33.91 -18.58 -2.00
N ASP A 50 -33.56 -18.47 -3.29
CA ASP A 50 -33.45 -19.64 -4.17
C ASP A 50 -32.13 -20.35 -3.83
N GLU A 51 -32.21 -21.32 -2.93
CA GLU A 51 -31.04 -22.02 -2.39
C GLU A 51 -30.25 -22.77 -3.47
N GLU A 52 -30.91 -23.23 -4.52
CA GLU A 52 -30.28 -23.95 -5.63
C GLU A 52 -29.50 -22.96 -6.51
N ALA A 53 -30.12 -21.85 -6.90
CA ALA A 53 -29.45 -20.80 -7.67
C ALA A 53 -28.27 -20.17 -6.90
N VAL A 54 -28.40 -19.96 -5.59
CA VAL A 54 -27.30 -19.44 -4.78
C VAL A 54 -26.21 -20.50 -4.57
N SER A 55 -26.53 -21.81 -4.61
CA SER A 55 -25.52 -22.88 -4.51
C SER A 55 -24.73 -22.99 -5.80
N GLU A 56 -25.40 -22.86 -6.95
CA GLU A 56 -24.75 -22.81 -8.26
C GLU A 56 -23.77 -21.63 -8.35
N LEU A 57 -24.22 -20.43 -7.95
CA LEU A 57 -23.36 -19.24 -7.90
C LEU A 57 -22.18 -19.40 -6.92
N ALA A 58 -22.41 -20.04 -5.77
CA ALA A 58 -21.35 -20.33 -4.80
C ALA A 58 -20.30 -21.28 -5.39
N ALA A 59 -20.71 -22.29 -6.16
CA ALA A 59 -19.80 -23.21 -6.83
C ALA A 59 -19.02 -22.53 -7.96
N GLU A 60 -19.68 -21.70 -8.77
CA GLU A 60 -19.05 -20.96 -9.87
C GLU A 60 -17.96 -20.00 -9.37
N LEU A 61 -18.22 -19.29 -8.26
CA LEU A 61 -17.33 -18.27 -7.73
C LEU A 61 -16.45 -18.74 -6.57
N ALA A 62 -16.43 -20.05 -6.27
CA ALA A 62 -15.76 -20.61 -5.09
C ALA A 62 -14.28 -20.18 -4.98
N ASP A 63 -13.52 -20.24 -6.07
CA ASP A 63 -12.09 -19.91 -6.08
C ASP A 63 -11.82 -18.42 -5.80
N ARG A 64 -12.76 -17.54 -6.16
CA ARG A 64 -12.64 -16.08 -5.96
C ARG A 64 -13.22 -15.63 -4.62
N ILE A 65 -14.23 -16.34 -4.12
CA ILE A 65 -14.88 -16.07 -2.83
C ILE A 65 -14.11 -16.71 -1.67
N GLY A 66 -13.48 -17.87 -1.87
CA GLY A 66 -12.76 -18.62 -0.84
C GLY A 66 -11.69 -17.81 -0.10
N PRO A 67 -10.87 -17.01 -0.81
CA PRO A 67 -9.88 -16.10 -0.20
C PRO A 67 -10.46 -14.85 0.46
N ALA A 68 -11.74 -14.54 0.24
CA ALA A 68 -12.33 -13.33 0.80
C ALA A 68 -12.34 -13.39 2.34
N VAL A 69 -11.87 -12.32 2.97
CA VAL A 69 -11.80 -12.22 4.43
C VAL A 69 -13.05 -11.59 5.05
N HIS A 70 -13.92 -10.99 4.23
CA HIS A 70 -15.16 -10.36 4.68
C HIS A 70 -16.27 -10.46 3.62
N PRO A 71 -17.56 -10.56 4.00
CA PRO A 71 -18.68 -10.52 3.05
C PRO A 71 -18.71 -9.31 2.12
N TYR A 72 -18.07 -8.19 2.49
CA TYR A 72 -18.00 -7.00 1.63
C TYR A 72 -17.03 -7.13 0.47
N GLU A 73 -16.00 -7.97 0.59
CA GLU A 73 -15.15 -8.30 -0.55
C GLU A 73 -15.91 -9.15 -1.56
N VAL A 74 -16.78 -10.06 -1.07
CA VAL A 74 -17.72 -10.81 -1.90
C VAL A 74 -18.74 -9.87 -2.54
N ALA A 75 -19.23 -8.85 -1.82
CA ALA A 75 -20.13 -7.85 -2.41
C ALA A 75 -19.43 -7.06 -3.53
N ALA A 76 -18.19 -6.60 -3.31
CA ALA A 76 -17.40 -5.90 -4.33
C ALA A 76 -17.11 -6.80 -5.54
N LEU A 77 -16.87 -8.08 -5.32
CA LEU A 77 -16.73 -9.09 -6.37
C LEU A 77 -17.99 -9.18 -7.23
N LEU A 78 -19.16 -9.35 -6.60
CA LEU A 78 -20.44 -9.46 -7.29
C LEU A 78 -20.83 -8.15 -8.01
N GLU A 79 -20.47 -6.99 -7.46
CA GLU A 79 -20.64 -5.69 -8.11
C GLU A 79 -19.76 -5.58 -9.36
N ALA A 80 -18.51 -6.04 -9.29
CA ALA A 80 -17.60 -6.09 -10.44
C ALA A 80 -18.08 -7.06 -11.54
N GLU A 81 -18.79 -8.13 -11.17
CA GLU A 81 -19.49 -9.02 -12.11
C GLU A 81 -20.78 -8.38 -12.70
N GLY A 82 -21.16 -7.19 -12.23
CA GLY A 82 -22.30 -6.45 -12.75
C GLY A 82 -23.66 -6.94 -12.26
N LEU A 83 -23.72 -7.65 -11.12
CA LEU A 83 -25.01 -8.08 -10.56
C LEU A 83 -25.81 -6.87 -10.05
N SER A 84 -26.92 -6.58 -10.74
CA SER A 84 -27.86 -5.53 -10.32
C SER A 84 -28.78 -5.97 -9.20
N ALA A 85 -29.32 -5.02 -8.44
CA ALA A 85 -30.25 -5.31 -7.34
C ALA A 85 -31.54 -6.02 -7.80
N SER A 86 -32.04 -5.72 -9.01
CA SER A 86 -33.22 -6.38 -9.58
C SER A 86 -32.93 -7.85 -9.91
N LEU A 87 -31.80 -8.13 -10.58
CA LEU A 87 -31.37 -9.50 -10.88
C LEU A 87 -31.18 -10.30 -9.58
N ILE A 88 -30.59 -9.69 -8.55
CA ILE A 88 -30.36 -10.34 -7.26
C ILE A 88 -31.67 -10.73 -6.58
N ASN A 89 -32.67 -9.84 -6.65
CA ASN A 89 -33.96 -10.11 -6.06
C ASN A 89 -34.74 -11.17 -6.84
N GLU A 90 -34.75 -11.08 -8.17
CA GLU A 90 -35.53 -11.96 -9.04
C GLU A 90 -34.93 -13.36 -9.14
N ARG A 91 -33.61 -13.48 -9.28
CA ARG A 91 -32.93 -14.78 -9.51
C ARG A 91 -32.49 -15.48 -8.24
N TYR A 92 -32.08 -14.74 -7.21
CA TYR A 92 -31.51 -15.31 -5.99
C TYR A 92 -32.41 -15.12 -4.76
N GLY A 93 -33.51 -14.37 -4.87
CA GLY A 93 -34.44 -14.12 -3.76
C GLY A 93 -33.87 -13.26 -2.62
N HIS A 94 -32.70 -12.66 -2.81
CA HIS A 94 -32.06 -11.81 -1.81
C HIS A 94 -32.52 -10.34 -1.93
N PRO A 95 -32.68 -9.62 -0.82
CA PRO A 95 -33.15 -8.23 -0.84
C PRO A 95 -32.13 -7.24 -1.41
N ASN A 96 -30.83 -7.58 -1.34
CA ASN A 96 -29.75 -6.73 -1.84
C ASN A 96 -28.46 -7.56 -2.02
N LEU A 97 -27.47 -6.93 -2.66
CA LEU A 97 -26.13 -7.45 -2.89
C LEU A 97 -25.44 -7.94 -1.62
N PHE A 98 -25.53 -7.19 -0.53
CA PHE A 98 -24.87 -7.53 0.74
C PHE A 98 -25.46 -8.78 1.39
N SER A 99 -26.78 -8.99 1.27
CA SER A 99 -27.45 -10.18 1.77
C SER A 99 -27.04 -11.41 1.00
N LEU A 100 -26.96 -11.32 -0.34
CA LEU A 100 -26.45 -12.41 -1.17
C LEU A 100 -24.97 -12.69 -0.88
N ALA A 101 -24.16 -11.64 -0.77
CA ALA A 101 -22.73 -11.76 -0.47
C ALA A 101 -22.47 -12.45 0.89
N SER A 102 -23.30 -12.15 1.90
CA SER A 102 -23.21 -12.82 3.22
C SER A 102 -23.55 -14.31 3.12
N ALA A 103 -24.60 -14.67 2.38
CA ALA A 103 -24.98 -16.07 2.17
C ALA A 103 -23.89 -16.85 1.41
N LEU A 104 -23.30 -16.26 0.37
CA LEU A 104 -22.19 -16.86 -0.36
C LEU A 104 -20.92 -16.98 0.50
N TYR A 105 -20.64 -15.96 1.32
CA TYR A 105 -19.51 -15.97 2.24
C TYR A 105 -19.62 -17.10 3.28
N GLU A 106 -20.81 -17.32 3.84
CA GLU A 106 -21.06 -18.41 4.79
C GLU A 106 -21.01 -19.79 4.14
N ARG A 107 -21.41 -19.91 2.86
CA ARG A 107 -21.49 -21.19 2.17
C ARG A 107 -20.19 -21.68 1.55
N VAL A 108 -19.37 -20.77 1.01
CA VAL A 108 -18.11 -21.15 0.36
C VAL A 108 -17.04 -21.46 1.41
N PRO A 109 -16.37 -22.64 1.36
CA PRO A 109 -15.24 -22.94 2.25
C PRO A 109 -14.12 -21.91 2.11
N ARG A 110 -13.55 -21.48 3.25
CA ARG A 110 -12.45 -20.51 3.25
C ARG A 110 -11.16 -21.16 2.77
N THR A 111 -10.49 -20.53 1.81
CA THR A 111 -9.19 -20.94 1.28
C THR A 111 -8.22 -19.78 1.40
N PHE A 112 -7.06 -20.02 1.99
CA PHE A 112 -6.04 -18.97 2.19
C PHE A 112 -4.81 -19.33 1.35
N PRO A 113 -4.82 -19.07 0.02
CA PRO A 113 -3.67 -19.35 -0.82
C PRO A 113 -2.47 -18.49 -0.36
N GLU A 114 -1.30 -19.12 -0.25
CA GLU A 114 -0.07 -18.41 0.07
C GLU A 114 0.21 -17.37 -1.03
N PRO A 115 0.39 -16.08 -0.69
CA PRO A 115 0.74 -15.07 -1.68
C PRO A 115 2.08 -15.41 -2.32
N ALA A 116 2.26 -15.00 -3.59
CA ALA A 116 3.53 -15.18 -4.27
C ALA A 116 4.67 -14.55 -3.44
N PRO A 117 5.83 -15.22 -3.30
CA PRO A 117 6.92 -14.72 -2.49
C PRO A 117 7.37 -13.35 -3.00
N ALA A 118 7.28 -12.35 -2.13
CA ALA A 118 7.79 -11.01 -2.42
C ALA A 118 9.31 -11.04 -2.56
N ALA A 119 9.85 -10.10 -3.34
CA ALA A 119 11.29 -9.92 -3.40
C ALA A 119 11.82 -9.56 -2.00
N ASP A 120 12.80 -10.32 -1.51
CA ASP A 120 13.42 -10.07 -0.20
C ASP A 120 14.17 -8.72 -0.21
N PRO A 121 13.69 -7.70 0.55
CA PRO A 121 14.32 -6.39 0.60
C PRO A 121 15.69 -6.41 1.30
N TRP A 122 16.01 -7.47 2.05
CA TRP A 122 17.24 -7.61 2.82
C TRP A 122 18.28 -8.49 2.14
N ARG A 123 18.00 -8.99 0.93
CA ARG A 123 18.91 -9.86 0.21
C ARG A 123 20.25 -9.14 -0.05
N PRO A 124 21.38 -9.68 0.45
CA PRO A 124 22.66 -9.03 0.28
C PRO A 124 23.10 -9.06 -1.19
N ASP A 125 23.43 -7.90 -1.73
CA ASP A 125 24.05 -7.74 -3.04
C ASP A 125 25.52 -7.35 -2.84
N THR A 126 26.39 -8.37 -2.80
CA THR A 126 27.84 -8.21 -2.53
C THR A 126 28.49 -7.28 -3.55
N LEU A 127 28.04 -7.30 -4.81
CA LEU A 127 28.58 -6.43 -5.85
C LEU A 127 28.20 -4.96 -5.59
N ARG A 128 26.94 -4.68 -5.25
CA ARG A 128 26.52 -3.32 -4.87
C ARG A 128 27.23 -2.84 -3.61
N CYS A 129 27.43 -3.72 -2.64
CA CYS A 129 28.16 -3.39 -1.41
C CYS A 129 29.61 -3.02 -1.72
N LEU A 130 30.32 -3.83 -2.51
CA LEU A 130 31.68 -3.57 -2.95
C LEU A 130 31.78 -2.28 -3.76
N LEU A 131 30.90 -2.09 -4.75
CA LEU A 131 30.88 -0.89 -5.59
C LEU A 131 30.67 0.37 -4.74
N ARG A 132 29.76 0.31 -3.76
CA ARG A 132 29.54 1.40 -2.81
C ARG A 132 30.80 1.67 -1.99
N GLY A 133 31.46 0.63 -1.47
CA GLY A 133 32.72 0.75 -0.74
C GLY A 133 33.81 1.44 -1.56
N VAL A 134 34.01 1.02 -2.82
CA VAL A 134 34.97 1.64 -3.75
C VAL A 134 34.62 3.12 -3.98
N LEU A 135 33.35 3.43 -4.23
CA LEU A 135 32.91 4.80 -4.47
C LEU A 135 33.16 5.72 -3.26
N PHE A 136 32.96 5.22 -2.04
CA PHE A 136 33.24 5.97 -0.80
C PHE A 136 34.73 6.07 -0.47
N ALA A 137 35.56 5.14 -0.95
CA ALA A 137 37.01 5.17 -0.74
C ALA A 137 37.75 6.12 -1.72
N LEU A 138 37.17 6.40 -2.89
CA LEU A 138 37.78 7.25 -3.93
C LEU A 138 38.28 8.63 -3.44
N PRO A 139 37.53 9.40 -2.62
CA PRO A 139 38.04 10.67 -2.10
C PRO A 139 39.29 10.50 -1.22
N GLY A 140 39.35 9.42 -0.42
CA GLY A 140 40.52 9.10 0.39
C GLY A 140 41.72 8.69 -0.47
N LEU A 141 41.48 7.93 -1.53
CA LEU A 141 42.52 7.60 -2.52
C LEU A 141 43.05 8.86 -3.22
N ALA A 142 42.18 9.80 -3.57
CA ALA A 142 42.59 11.07 -4.17
C ALA A 142 43.55 11.84 -3.24
N TYR A 143 43.25 11.91 -1.94
CA TYR A 143 44.14 12.56 -0.96
C TYR A 143 45.52 11.92 -0.90
N LEU A 144 45.60 10.58 -0.94
CA LEU A 144 46.88 9.87 -0.96
C LEU A 144 47.69 10.15 -2.23
N LEU A 145 47.02 10.25 -3.38
CA LEU A 145 47.65 10.51 -4.67
C LEU A 145 48.11 11.96 -4.82
N THR A 146 47.42 12.92 -4.19
CA THR A 146 47.72 14.35 -4.30
C THR A 146 48.53 14.91 -3.13
N ALA A 147 48.77 14.12 -2.07
CA ALA A 147 49.55 14.54 -0.90
C ALA A 147 50.92 15.19 -1.24
N PRO A 148 51.72 14.70 -2.22
CA PRO A 148 53.00 15.32 -2.56
C PRO A 148 52.88 16.69 -3.25
N LEU A 149 51.69 17.04 -3.74
CA LEU A 149 51.40 18.26 -4.50
C LEU A 149 50.75 19.34 -3.63
N TRP A 150 50.62 19.11 -2.33
CA TRP A 150 49.87 19.99 -1.44
C TRP A 150 50.66 21.23 -1.05
N ASP A 151 50.44 22.34 -1.75
CA ASP A 151 50.75 23.69 -1.26
C ASP A 151 49.46 24.37 -0.77
N ALA A 152 49.29 24.41 0.56
CA ALA A 152 48.08 24.92 1.21
C ALA A 152 47.83 26.42 0.94
N GLY A 153 48.88 27.18 0.57
CA GLY A 153 48.76 28.61 0.27
C GLY A 153 48.35 28.91 -1.17
N GLY A 154 48.79 28.09 -2.13
CA GLY A 154 48.61 28.34 -3.56
C GLY A 154 47.32 27.80 -4.18
N TYR A 155 46.81 26.66 -3.67
CA TYR A 155 45.72 25.91 -4.33
C TYR A 155 44.35 26.01 -3.66
N ALA A 156 44.25 26.66 -2.50
CA ALA A 156 42.99 26.74 -1.76
C ALA A 156 41.82 27.35 -2.57
N PRO A 157 41.98 28.48 -3.30
CA PRO A 157 40.91 29.03 -4.10
C PRO A 157 40.42 28.08 -5.21
N ALA A 158 41.34 27.41 -5.91
CA ALA A 158 41.02 26.44 -6.95
C ALA A 158 40.25 25.23 -6.39
N LEU A 159 40.68 24.70 -5.25
CA LEU A 159 39.98 23.59 -4.57
C LEU A 159 38.57 23.98 -4.11
N ILE A 160 38.37 25.22 -3.63
CA ILE A 160 37.05 25.74 -3.26
C ILE A 160 36.15 25.83 -4.50
N VAL A 161 36.64 26.39 -5.60
CA VAL A 161 35.88 26.51 -6.85
C VAL A 161 35.55 25.14 -7.42
N ALA A 162 36.52 24.24 -7.51
CA ALA A 162 36.31 22.86 -7.95
C ALA A 162 35.29 22.12 -7.07
N GLY A 163 35.31 22.35 -5.75
CA GLY A 163 34.33 21.80 -4.81
C GLY A 163 32.91 22.33 -5.04
N LEU A 164 32.75 23.64 -5.24
CA LEU A 164 31.46 24.26 -5.55
C LEU A 164 30.89 23.77 -6.89
N VAL A 165 31.73 23.68 -7.91
CA VAL A 165 31.36 23.17 -9.24
C VAL A 165 30.98 21.69 -9.15
N SER A 166 31.76 20.87 -8.46
CA SER A 166 31.45 19.45 -8.22
C SER A 166 30.13 19.27 -7.47
N TRP A 167 29.87 20.11 -6.45
CA TRP A 167 28.64 20.08 -5.68
C TRP A 167 27.43 20.45 -6.54
N ALA A 168 27.49 21.56 -7.28
CA ALA A 168 26.39 22.01 -8.14
C ALA A 168 26.10 20.99 -9.25
N TRP A 169 27.15 20.44 -9.86
CA TRP A 169 27.03 19.37 -10.86
C TRP A 169 26.37 18.12 -10.26
N GLY A 170 26.81 17.70 -9.07
CA GLY A 170 26.22 16.57 -8.35
C GLY A 170 24.73 16.74 -8.08
N GLN A 171 24.29 17.94 -7.67
CA GLN A 171 22.87 18.26 -7.46
C GLN A 171 22.08 18.16 -8.77
N ALA A 172 22.57 18.79 -9.84
CA ALA A 172 21.90 18.77 -11.14
C ALA A 172 21.80 17.35 -11.72
N LEU A 173 22.87 16.57 -11.58
CA LEU A 173 22.94 15.20 -12.06
C LEU A 173 22.02 14.27 -11.25
N GLY A 174 21.99 14.43 -9.92
CA GLY A 174 21.07 13.69 -9.05
C GLY A 174 19.61 13.98 -9.37
N HIS A 175 19.26 15.25 -9.58
CA HIS A 175 17.91 15.65 -9.99
C HIS A 175 17.52 15.02 -11.34
N ARG A 176 18.39 15.10 -12.36
CA ARG A 176 18.12 14.47 -13.66
C ARG A 176 17.99 12.96 -13.58
N ALA A 177 18.85 12.29 -12.82
CA ALA A 177 18.78 10.84 -12.63
C ALA A 177 17.47 10.45 -11.94
N HIS A 178 17.01 11.23 -10.96
CA HIS A 178 15.73 11.02 -10.30
C HIS A 178 14.55 11.14 -11.28
N LEU A 179 14.51 12.19 -12.11
CA LEU A 179 13.48 12.32 -13.15
C LEU A 179 13.49 11.16 -14.14
N ARG A 180 14.67 10.61 -14.46
CA ARG A 180 14.81 9.45 -15.35
C ARG A 180 14.36 8.13 -14.74
N LEU A 181 14.14 8.06 -13.41
CA LEU A 181 13.52 6.87 -12.80
C LEU A 181 12.10 6.65 -13.32
N ALA A 182 11.38 7.70 -13.72
CA ALA A 182 10.05 7.58 -14.35
C ALA A 182 10.10 6.80 -15.67
N THR A 183 11.22 6.86 -16.40
CA THR A 183 11.45 6.08 -17.63
C THR A 183 12.10 4.71 -17.37
N GLY A 184 12.61 4.48 -16.17
CA GLY A 184 13.20 3.22 -15.74
C GLY A 184 14.60 3.34 -15.15
N ARG A 185 14.98 2.33 -14.37
CA ARG A 185 16.27 2.30 -13.62
C ARG A 185 17.50 2.34 -14.52
N ARG A 186 17.42 1.77 -15.73
CA ARG A 186 18.54 1.73 -16.69
C ARG A 186 18.88 3.13 -17.21
N GLU A 187 17.88 3.96 -17.48
CA GLU A 187 18.07 5.32 -17.99
C GLU A 187 18.57 6.28 -16.91
N ALA A 188 18.09 6.12 -15.67
CA ALA A 188 18.68 6.79 -14.52
C ALA A 188 20.17 6.41 -14.34
N GLY A 189 20.49 5.11 -14.45
CA GLY A 189 21.86 4.60 -14.41
C GLY A 189 22.75 5.17 -15.52
N ARG A 190 22.28 5.21 -16.77
CA ARG A 190 23.00 5.81 -17.90
C ARG A 190 23.29 7.30 -17.69
N THR A 191 22.32 8.03 -17.14
CA THR A 191 22.48 9.45 -16.82
C THR A 191 23.63 9.65 -15.84
N LEU A 192 23.68 8.85 -14.77
CA LEU A 192 24.78 8.89 -13.80
C LEU A 192 26.12 8.47 -14.42
N LEU A 193 26.14 7.38 -15.18
CA LEU A 193 27.36 6.83 -15.80
C LEU A 193 28.01 7.80 -16.79
N LEU A 194 27.21 8.53 -17.57
CA LEU A 194 27.73 9.51 -18.54
C LEU A 194 28.00 10.87 -17.88
N GLY A 195 27.16 11.28 -16.92
CA GLY A 195 27.28 12.60 -16.29
C GLY A 195 28.38 12.69 -15.24
N ALA A 196 28.69 11.61 -14.52
CA ALA A 196 29.75 11.59 -13.51
C ALA A 196 31.16 11.91 -14.08
N PRO A 197 31.64 11.28 -15.18
CA PRO A 197 32.95 11.59 -15.73
C PRO A 197 33.03 13.00 -16.31
N VAL A 198 31.93 13.49 -16.92
CA VAL A 198 31.88 14.87 -17.42
C VAL A 198 32.02 15.87 -16.27
N GLY A 199 31.32 15.64 -15.16
CA GLY A 199 31.45 16.47 -13.96
C GLY A 199 32.87 16.50 -13.40
N ALA A 200 33.54 15.35 -13.37
CA ALA A 200 34.93 15.27 -12.94
C ALA A 200 35.87 16.09 -13.84
N VAL A 201 35.73 15.97 -15.17
CA VAL A 201 36.53 16.75 -16.14
C VAL A 201 36.28 18.24 -15.97
N VAL A 202 35.01 18.66 -15.85
CA VAL A 202 34.66 20.06 -15.65
C VAL A 202 35.27 20.58 -14.35
N ALA A 203 35.17 19.84 -13.25
CA ALA A 203 35.74 20.26 -11.96
C ALA A 203 37.28 20.35 -11.97
N THR A 204 37.97 19.52 -12.76
CA THR A 204 39.43 19.60 -12.91
C THR A 204 39.90 20.74 -13.81
N ALA A 205 39.00 21.34 -14.59
CA ALA A 205 39.33 22.39 -15.55
C ALA A 205 39.18 23.82 -14.98
N VAL A 206 38.78 23.95 -13.70
CA VAL A 206 38.47 25.22 -13.03
C VAL A 206 39.53 25.62 -12.01
#